data_AF-A0A3M1A5M8-F1
#
_entry.id   AF-A0A3M1A5M8-F1
#
_cell.length_a   1.000
_cell.length_b   1.000
_cell.length_c   1.000
_cell.angle_alpha   90.00
_cell.angle_beta   90.00
_cell.angle_gamma   90.00
#
_symmetry.space_group_name_H-M   'P 1'
#
loop_
_entity.id
_entity.type
_entity.pdbx_description
1 polymer ?
#
loop_
_entity_poly.entity_id
_entity_poly.type
_entity_poly.pdbx_seq_one_letter_code
_entity_poly.pdbx_strand_id
1 'polypeptide(L)'
;MFNVTLQDLLIAGAHFGHLTRRWNPKMKRFIFMERNGIHIIDLKKTLECLEEAYQAVVDIVKAGEDVLFVGTKKQAKDIIKNEAERCNAFYVTERWLGGMLTNFSTIKKSIKRLKNIEKMANDGTYDKLTKKEILKIERERAKLDKVLGGIRDMNRLPGVIFVVDTKKEQIAVAEAVKLNIPIVGMVDTNCDPDPIDYPIPANDDAFKSINLITHAIADAVMEGRSAQVREEVPEMIEEEAEAAETYEEVVVLEDEEQVEAISEKLKQAGLEESEPE
;
A
#
# COMPACT_ATOMS: atom_id res chain seq x y z
N MET A 1 3.33 0.11 -17.47
CA MET A 1 3.68 1.22 -18.37
C MET A 1 2.70 2.36 -18.18
N PHE A 2 3.24 3.55 -17.94
CA PHE A 2 2.48 4.77 -17.71
C PHE A 2 1.75 5.23 -18.98
N ASN A 3 0.42 5.34 -18.92
CA ASN A 3 -0.45 5.59 -20.10
C ASN A 3 -1.38 6.80 -19.96
N VAL A 4 -1.20 7.65 -18.93
CA VAL A 4 -2.08 8.80 -18.71
C VAL A 4 -1.66 9.96 -19.60
N THR A 5 -2.60 10.56 -20.34
CA THR A 5 -2.32 11.75 -21.14
C THR A 5 -2.88 13.03 -20.52
N LEU A 6 -2.35 14.17 -20.98
CA LEU A 6 -2.83 15.50 -20.60
C LEU A 6 -4.32 15.71 -20.97
N GLN A 7 -4.76 15.07 -22.07
CA GLN A 7 -6.15 15.08 -22.51
C GLN A 7 -7.06 14.32 -21.53
N ASP A 8 -6.59 13.19 -21.00
CA ASP A 8 -7.36 12.40 -20.02
C ASP A 8 -7.54 13.19 -18.72
N LEU A 9 -6.49 13.83 -18.22
CA LEU A 9 -6.53 14.70 -17.03
C LEU A 9 -7.51 15.87 -17.23
N LEU A 10 -7.55 16.45 -18.43
CA LEU A 10 -8.48 17.52 -18.78
C LEU A 10 -9.93 17.03 -18.76
N ILE A 11 -10.22 15.89 -19.42
CA ILE A 11 -11.56 15.28 -19.49
C ILE A 11 -12.04 14.82 -18.09
N ALA A 12 -11.13 14.33 -17.26
CA ALA A 12 -11.41 13.92 -15.89
C ALA A 12 -11.71 15.10 -14.96
N GLY A 13 -11.39 16.33 -15.37
CA GLY A 13 -11.59 17.53 -14.55
C GLY A 13 -10.56 17.71 -13.44
N ALA A 14 -9.34 17.13 -13.61
CA ALA A 14 -8.26 17.20 -12.62
C ALA A 14 -7.70 18.62 -12.42
N HIS A 15 -7.90 19.51 -13.40
CA HIS A 15 -7.42 20.89 -13.39
C HIS A 15 -8.23 21.84 -12.49
N PHE A 16 -9.43 21.45 -12.04
CA PHE A 16 -10.24 22.31 -11.18
C PHE A 16 -9.76 22.21 -9.74
N GLY A 17 -9.32 23.33 -9.16
CA GLY A 17 -9.05 23.43 -7.73
C GLY A 17 -10.23 24.01 -6.96
N HIS A 18 -9.94 24.49 -5.75
CA HIS A 18 -10.89 25.15 -4.87
C HIS A 18 -11.03 26.66 -5.15
N LEU A 19 -11.98 27.28 -4.44
CA LEU A 19 -12.17 28.73 -4.42
C LEU A 19 -10.91 29.47 -3.94
N THR A 20 -10.66 30.66 -4.48
CA THR A 20 -9.45 31.45 -4.19
C THR A 20 -9.31 31.91 -2.74
N ARG A 21 -10.41 32.00 -2.00
CA ARG A 21 -10.41 32.25 -0.54
C ARG A 21 -9.98 31.03 0.30
N ARG A 22 -9.89 29.83 -0.30
CA ARG A 22 -9.64 28.54 0.39
C ARG A 22 -8.35 27.86 -0.07
N TRP A 23 -7.38 28.61 -0.57
CA TRP A 23 -6.12 28.06 -1.07
C TRP A 23 -5.00 28.11 -0.02
N ASN A 24 -3.99 27.27 -0.20
CA ASN A 24 -2.74 27.29 0.53
C ASN A 24 -1.67 28.00 -0.32
N PRO A 25 -0.99 29.06 0.18
CA PRO A 25 0.05 29.77 -0.56
C PRO A 25 1.19 28.91 -1.09
N LYS A 26 1.51 27.78 -0.43
CA LYS A 26 2.55 26.84 -0.87
C LYS A 26 2.17 26.10 -2.16
N MET A 27 0.87 25.98 -2.47
CA MET A 27 0.38 25.42 -3.73
C MET A 27 0.58 26.36 -4.92
N LYS A 28 1.06 27.59 -4.73
CA LYS A 28 1.30 28.55 -5.81
C LYS A 28 2.15 27.99 -6.95
N ARG A 29 3.11 27.10 -6.65
CA ARG A 29 3.95 26.45 -7.67
C ARG A 29 3.16 25.52 -8.60
N PHE A 30 2.03 24.97 -8.17
CA PHE A 30 1.20 24.05 -8.95
C PHE A 30 -0.03 24.71 -9.57
N ILE A 31 -0.34 25.96 -9.21
CA ILE A 31 -1.48 26.70 -9.74
C ILE A 31 -1.06 27.44 -11.00
N PHE A 32 -1.80 27.22 -12.10
CA PHE A 32 -1.58 27.88 -13.38
C PHE A 32 -2.19 29.29 -13.40
N MET A 33 -3.48 29.42 -13.08
CA MET A 33 -4.19 30.69 -13.06
C MET A 33 -5.45 30.65 -12.20
N GLU A 34 -6.11 31.80 -12.04
CA GLU A 34 -7.44 31.92 -11.46
C GLU A 34 -8.46 32.24 -12.57
N ARG A 35 -9.62 31.58 -12.55
CA ARG A 35 -10.75 31.91 -13.44
C ARG A 35 -12.06 31.80 -12.67
N ASN A 36 -12.88 32.85 -12.72
CA ASN A 36 -14.19 32.90 -12.05
C ASN A 36 -14.12 32.57 -10.54
N GLY A 37 -13.05 32.97 -9.85
CA GLY A 37 -12.86 32.72 -8.42
C GLY A 37 -12.45 31.29 -8.04
N ILE A 38 -12.10 30.45 -9.02
CA ILE A 38 -11.58 29.09 -8.83
C ILE A 38 -10.14 29.04 -9.33
N HIS A 39 -9.26 28.37 -8.60
CA HIS A 39 -7.90 28.11 -9.05
C HIS A 39 -7.87 26.97 -10.08
N ILE A 40 -7.09 27.16 -11.14
CA ILE A 40 -6.82 26.16 -12.16
C ILE A 40 -5.42 25.61 -11.89
N ILE A 41 -5.33 24.30 -11.71
CA ILE A 41 -4.09 23.56 -11.51
C ILE A 41 -3.39 23.34 -12.86
N ASP A 42 -2.06 23.44 -12.86
CA ASP A 42 -1.23 23.18 -14.04
C ASP A 42 -1.12 21.67 -14.32
N LEU A 43 -1.87 21.21 -15.33
CA LEU A 43 -1.91 19.79 -15.72
C LEU A 43 -0.57 19.25 -16.23
N LYS A 44 0.35 20.10 -16.71
CA LYS A 44 1.69 19.63 -17.10
C LYS A 44 2.45 19.14 -15.87
N LYS A 45 2.40 19.94 -14.80
CA LYS A 45 3.01 19.58 -13.51
C LYS A 45 2.30 18.39 -12.87
N THR A 46 0.97 18.30 -13.02
CA THR A 46 0.24 17.11 -12.60
C THR A 46 0.76 15.86 -13.29
N LEU A 47 1.00 15.93 -14.60
CA LEU A 47 1.50 14.80 -15.38
C LEU A 47 2.91 14.40 -14.96
N GLU A 48 3.83 15.36 -14.84
CA GLU A 48 5.20 15.15 -14.37
C GLU A 48 5.23 14.51 -12.97
N CYS A 49 4.51 15.09 -12.00
CA CYS A 49 4.47 14.56 -10.65
C CYS A 49 3.76 13.19 -10.56
N LEU A 50 2.78 12.94 -11.42
CA LEU A 50 2.10 11.64 -11.48
C LEU A 50 3.04 10.55 -12.04
N GLU A 51 3.86 10.88 -13.03
CA GLU A 51 4.87 9.96 -13.58
C GLU A 51 5.97 9.65 -12.54
N GLU A 52 6.45 10.67 -11.82
CA GLU A 52 7.39 10.48 -10.70
C GLU A 52 6.80 9.59 -9.60
N ALA A 53 5.55 9.85 -9.20
CA ALA A 53 4.83 9.02 -8.23
C ALA A 53 4.63 7.58 -8.72
N TYR A 54 4.31 7.40 -10.01
CA TYR A 54 4.13 6.10 -10.64
C TYR A 54 5.41 5.28 -10.52
N GLN A 55 6.55 5.85 -10.91
CA GLN A 55 7.83 5.16 -10.86
C GLN A 55 8.24 4.80 -9.42
N ALA A 56 8.07 5.73 -8.48
CA ALA A 56 8.36 5.47 -7.08
C ALA A 56 7.54 4.30 -6.50
N VAL A 57 6.25 4.21 -6.85
CA VAL A 57 5.40 3.08 -6.43
C VAL A 57 5.86 1.77 -7.07
N VAL A 58 6.22 1.77 -8.35
CA VAL A 58 6.79 0.58 -9.01
C VAL A 58 8.03 0.10 -8.27
N ASP A 59 8.97 1.01 -7.96
CA ASP A 59 10.25 0.66 -7.32
C ASP A 59 10.06 0.12 -5.89
N ILE A 60 9.16 0.73 -5.11
CA ILE A 60 8.87 0.28 -3.73
C ILE A 60 8.20 -1.09 -3.72
N VAL A 61 7.25 -1.32 -4.62
CA VAL A 61 6.56 -2.61 -4.72
C VAL A 61 7.48 -3.69 -5.28
N LYS A 62 8.38 -3.32 -6.20
CA LYS A 62 9.41 -4.21 -6.73
C LYS A 62 10.38 -4.67 -5.62
N ALA A 63 10.69 -3.82 -4.65
CA ALA A 63 11.43 -4.19 -3.44
C ALA A 63 10.64 -5.10 -2.47
N GLY A 64 9.43 -5.50 -2.85
CA GLY A 64 8.59 -6.41 -2.09
C GLY A 64 7.81 -5.73 -0.97
N GLU A 65 7.69 -4.41 -0.94
CA GLU A 65 6.91 -3.70 0.08
C GLU A 65 5.43 -3.51 -0.28
N ASP A 66 4.59 -3.42 0.75
CA ASP A 66 3.14 -3.29 0.58
C ASP A 66 2.69 -1.82 0.43
N VAL A 67 1.63 -1.62 -0.37
CA VAL A 67 0.99 -0.30 -0.56
C VAL A 67 -0.31 -0.22 0.24
N LEU A 68 -0.53 0.92 0.90
CA LEU A 68 -1.78 1.23 1.58
C LEU A 68 -2.51 2.40 0.91
N PHE A 69 -3.69 2.14 0.37
CA PHE A 69 -4.55 3.17 -0.21
C PHE A 69 -5.46 3.80 0.87
N VAL A 70 -5.52 5.12 0.94
CA VAL A 70 -6.25 5.84 1.99
C VAL A 70 -7.12 6.92 1.37
N GLY A 71 -8.42 6.89 1.68
CA GLY A 71 -9.31 8.00 1.35
C GLY A 71 -10.71 7.80 1.92
N THR A 72 -11.10 8.69 2.82
CA THR A 72 -12.37 8.64 3.55
C THR A 72 -13.47 9.49 2.91
N LYS A 73 -13.10 10.27 1.89
CA LYS A 73 -14.00 11.13 1.14
C LYS A 73 -15.03 10.31 0.38
N LYS A 74 -16.30 10.74 0.39
CA LYS A 74 -17.43 9.97 -0.20
C LYS A 74 -17.18 9.59 -1.66
N GLN A 75 -16.58 10.51 -2.43
CA GLN A 75 -16.26 10.31 -3.84
C GLN A 75 -15.10 9.33 -4.06
N ALA A 76 -14.24 9.13 -3.06
CA ALA A 76 -13.05 8.29 -3.14
C ALA A 76 -13.25 6.87 -2.62
N LYS A 77 -14.20 6.65 -1.69
CA LYS A 77 -14.35 5.37 -0.98
C LYS A 77 -14.45 4.15 -1.89
N ASP A 78 -15.39 4.20 -2.83
CA ASP A 78 -15.66 3.05 -3.70
C ASP A 78 -14.52 2.84 -4.72
N ILE A 79 -13.94 3.94 -5.22
CA ILE A 79 -12.79 3.89 -6.14
C ILE A 79 -11.61 3.21 -5.46
N ILE A 80 -11.20 3.72 -4.29
CA ILE A 80 -10.05 3.21 -3.56
C ILE A 80 -10.24 1.75 -3.19
N LYS A 81 -11.44 1.37 -2.72
CA LYS A 81 -11.73 -0.02 -2.38
C LYS A 81 -11.57 -0.92 -3.61
N ASN A 82 -12.24 -0.58 -4.72
CA ASN A 82 -12.24 -1.42 -5.92
C ASN A 82 -10.84 -1.54 -6.54
N GLU A 83 -10.08 -0.43 -6.60
CA GLU A 83 -8.73 -0.42 -7.17
C GLU A 83 -7.72 -1.13 -6.28
N ALA A 84 -7.82 -0.99 -4.96
CA ALA A 84 -6.98 -1.73 -4.02
C ALA A 84 -7.28 -3.23 -4.05
N GLU A 85 -8.55 -3.64 -4.13
CA GLU A 85 -8.93 -5.04 -4.32
C GLU A 85 -8.41 -5.59 -5.66
N ARG A 86 -8.47 -4.78 -6.73
CA ARG A 86 -7.95 -5.16 -8.07
C ARG A 86 -6.45 -5.43 -8.05
N CYS A 87 -5.66 -4.58 -7.41
CA CYS A 87 -4.21 -4.77 -7.31
C CYS A 87 -3.79 -5.61 -6.09
N ASN A 88 -4.75 -6.14 -5.32
CA ASN A 88 -4.54 -6.88 -4.07
C ASN A 88 -3.64 -6.13 -3.08
N ALA A 89 -3.89 -4.83 -2.91
CA ALA A 89 -3.26 -3.95 -1.95
C ALA A 89 -4.20 -3.66 -0.76
N PHE A 90 -3.66 -3.09 0.31
CA PHE A 90 -4.45 -2.75 1.50
C PHE A 90 -5.15 -1.41 1.31
N TYR A 91 -6.27 -1.20 2.00
CA TYR A 91 -7.01 0.05 1.92
C TYR A 91 -7.69 0.49 3.23
N VAL A 92 -7.91 1.80 3.35
CA VAL A 92 -8.72 2.42 4.41
C VAL A 92 -9.66 3.46 3.79
N THR A 93 -10.95 3.15 3.76
CA THR A 93 -11.97 3.99 3.09
C THR A 93 -12.98 4.63 4.04
N GLU A 94 -13.07 4.19 5.28
CA GLU A 94 -14.11 4.66 6.19
C GLU A 94 -13.64 5.78 7.10
N ARG A 95 -12.85 5.44 8.11
CA ARG A 95 -12.29 6.42 9.04
C ARG A 95 -10.89 5.97 9.43
N TRP A 96 -9.94 6.90 9.32
CA TRP A 96 -8.64 6.73 9.93
C TRP A 96 -8.75 6.75 11.45
N LEU A 97 -8.37 5.65 12.11
CA LEU A 97 -8.23 5.60 13.56
C LEU A 97 -6.83 6.11 13.89
N GLY A 98 -6.74 7.11 14.77
CA GLY A 98 -5.43 7.58 15.23
C GLY A 98 -4.65 6.45 15.89
N GLY A 99 -3.38 6.30 15.52
CA GLY A 99 -2.55 5.18 15.90
C GLY A 99 -2.60 4.01 14.92
N MET A 100 -3.16 4.19 13.72
CA MET A 100 -3.25 3.12 12.73
C MET A 100 -1.87 2.58 12.31
N LEU A 101 -0.90 3.48 12.13
CA LEU A 101 0.48 3.12 11.82
C LEU A 101 1.35 3.20 13.08
N THR A 102 1.23 4.30 13.84
CA THR A 102 2.10 4.57 15.00
C THR A 102 1.84 3.67 16.20
N ASN A 103 0.64 3.09 16.33
CA ASN A 103 0.27 2.12 17.37
C ASN A 103 -0.28 0.83 16.74
N PHE A 104 0.41 0.33 15.72
CA PHE A 104 -0.02 -0.83 14.96
C PHE A 104 -0.22 -2.10 15.81
N SER A 105 0.52 -2.25 16.91
CA SER A 105 0.33 -3.35 17.86
C SER A 105 -1.08 -3.39 18.47
N THR A 106 -1.70 -2.23 18.72
CA THR A 106 -3.07 -2.15 19.24
C THR A 106 -4.09 -2.41 18.13
N ILE A 107 -3.82 -1.95 16.92
CA ILE A 107 -4.66 -2.25 15.75
C ILE A 107 -4.67 -3.75 15.45
N LYS A 108 -3.51 -4.42 15.51
CA LYS A 108 -3.41 -5.88 15.40
C LYS A 108 -4.28 -6.60 16.43
N LYS A 109 -4.38 -6.10 17.67
CA LYS A 109 -5.30 -6.67 18.68
C LYS A 109 -6.77 -6.55 18.25
N SER A 110 -7.16 -5.41 17.68
CA SER A 110 -8.51 -5.21 17.14
C SER A 110 -8.80 -6.09 15.92
N ILE A 111 -7.83 -6.29 15.03
CA ILE A 111 -7.93 -7.24 13.90
C ILE A 111 -8.05 -8.68 14.42
N LYS A 112 -7.25 -9.05 15.43
CA LYS A 112 -7.36 -10.37 16.08
C LYS A 112 -8.74 -10.55 16.72
N ARG A 113 -9.29 -9.51 17.35
CA ARG A 113 -10.66 -9.53 17.88
C ARG A 113 -11.68 -9.76 16.78
N LEU A 114 -11.56 -9.09 15.63
CA LEU A 114 -12.42 -9.32 14.46
C LEU A 114 -12.34 -10.78 13.99
N LYS A 115 -11.13 -11.31 13.76
CA LYS A 115 -10.91 -12.71 13.35
C LYS A 115 -11.46 -13.71 14.37
N ASN A 116 -11.37 -13.41 15.67
CA ASN A 116 -11.95 -14.26 16.72
C ASN A 116 -13.48 -14.26 16.69
N ILE A 117 -14.12 -13.10 16.46
CA ILE A 117 -15.59 -13.03 16.36
C ILE A 117 -16.09 -13.86 15.17
N GLU A 118 -15.40 -13.81 14.04
CA GLU A 118 -15.74 -14.62 12.86
C GLU A 118 -15.56 -16.13 13.13
N LYS A 119 -14.51 -16.51 13.85
CA LYS A 119 -14.33 -17.91 14.30
C LYS A 119 -15.48 -18.38 15.18
N MET A 120 -15.90 -17.55 16.15
CA MET A 120 -17.04 -17.83 17.03
C MET A 120 -18.37 -18.00 16.29
N ALA A 121 -18.52 -17.32 15.15
CA ALA A 121 -19.70 -17.46 14.30
C ALA A 121 -19.69 -18.81 13.53
N ASN A 122 -18.50 -19.29 13.15
CA ASN A 122 -18.33 -20.52 12.37
C ASN A 122 -18.26 -21.80 13.23
N ASP A 123 -17.77 -21.70 14.47
CA ASP A 123 -17.54 -22.85 15.36
C ASP A 123 -18.77 -23.24 16.22
N GLY A 124 -19.91 -22.56 16.03
CA GLY A 124 -21.15 -22.83 16.77
C GLY A 124 -21.18 -22.24 18.19
N THR A 125 -20.21 -21.40 18.59
CA THR A 125 -20.22 -20.74 19.90
C THR A 125 -21.45 -19.85 20.10
N TYR A 126 -22.03 -19.33 19.02
CA TYR A 126 -23.26 -18.53 19.05
C TYR A 126 -24.46 -19.30 19.65
N ASP A 127 -24.51 -20.62 19.54
CA ASP A 127 -25.63 -21.43 20.05
C ASP A 127 -25.73 -21.43 21.57
N LYS A 128 -24.62 -21.12 22.26
CA LYS A 128 -24.54 -21.02 23.72
C LYS A 128 -24.88 -19.63 24.24
N LEU A 129 -25.11 -18.66 23.36
CA LEU A 129 -25.33 -17.25 23.70
C LEU A 129 -26.79 -16.85 23.53
N THR A 130 -27.20 -15.81 24.26
CA THR A 130 -28.53 -15.23 24.09
C THR A 130 -28.58 -14.39 22.82
N LYS A 131 -29.79 -14.27 22.21
CA LYS A 131 -30.00 -13.40 21.03
C LYS A 131 -29.53 -11.96 21.23
N LYS A 132 -29.62 -11.43 22.46
CA LYS A 132 -29.14 -10.08 22.81
C LYS A 132 -27.62 -9.98 22.74
N GLU A 133 -26.89 -11.02 23.17
CA GLU A 133 -25.44 -11.07 23.12
C GLU A 133 -24.94 -11.24 21.69
N ILE A 134 -25.56 -12.14 20.93
CA ILE A 134 -25.27 -12.33 19.50
C ILE A 134 -25.42 -10.99 18.75
N LEU A 135 -26.51 -10.25 19.00
CA LEU A 135 -26.71 -8.95 18.36
C LEU A 135 -25.63 -7.92 18.74
N LYS A 136 -25.12 -7.94 19.97
CA LYS A 136 -24.01 -7.06 20.37
C LYS A 136 -22.71 -7.43 19.65
N ILE A 137 -22.43 -8.73 19.56
CA ILE A 137 -21.23 -9.25 18.88
C ILE A 137 -21.30 -8.94 17.38
N GLU A 138 -22.44 -9.13 16.72
CA GLU A 138 -22.59 -8.79 15.30
C GLU A 138 -22.44 -7.29 15.03
N ARG A 139 -22.95 -6.43 15.92
CA ARG A 139 -22.73 -4.98 15.82
C ARG A 139 -21.25 -4.62 15.99
N GLU A 140 -20.55 -5.30 16.89
CA GLU A 140 -19.10 -5.15 17.05
C GLU A 140 -18.35 -5.60 15.79
N ARG A 141 -18.67 -6.79 15.26
CA ARG A 141 -18.13 -7.35 14.02
C ARG A 141 -18.30 -6.39 12.85
N ALA A 142 -19.54 -5.96 12.58
CA ALA A 142 -19.85 -5.07 11.47
C ALA A 142 -19.12 -3.72 11.59
N LYS A 143 -18.96 -3.21 12.82
CA LYS A 143 -18.21 -1.97 13.05
C LYS A 143 -16.71 -2.14 12.81
N LEU A 144 -16.12 -3.25 13.29
CA LEU A 144 -14.72 -3.56 13.11
C LEU A 144 -14.39 -3.84 11.64
N ASP A 145 -15.19 -4.68 10.98
CA ASP A 145 -15.04 -5.05 9.57
C ASP A 145 -15.13 -3.81 8.66
N LYS A 146 -16.11 -2.94 8.92
CA LYS A 146 -16.27 -1.68 8.19
C LYS A 146 -15.02 -0.79 8.24
N VAL A 147 -14.30 -0.75 9.36
CA VAL A 147 -13.16 0.16 9.56
C VAL A 147 -11.82 -0.50 9.25
N LEU A 148 -11.67 -1.78 9.58
CA LEU A 148 -10.40 -2.51 9.54
C LEU A 148 -10.34 -3.58 8.45
N GLY A 149 -11.43 -3.80 7.70
CA GLY A 149 -11.52 -4.85 6.68
C GLY A 149 -10.41 -4.77 5.64
N GLY A 150 -10.09 -3.56 5.15
CA GLY A 150 -9.04 -3.37 4.14
C GLY A 150 -7.60 -3.50 4.64
N ILE A 151 -7.37 -3.61 5.96
CA ILE A 151 -6.05 -3.90 6.56
C ILE A 151 -6.06 -5.21 7.35
N ARG A 152 -7.07 -6.05 7.14
CA ARG A 152 -7.31 -7.28 7.90
C ARG A 152 -6.13 -8.27 7.83
N ASP A 153 -5.51 -8.35 6.67
CA ASP A 153 -4.42 -9.30 6.39
C ASP A 153 -3.05 -8.64 6.34
N MET A 154 -2.98 -7.36 6.75
CA MET A 154 -1.75 -6.60 6.85
C MET A 154 -0.95 -7.06 8.08
N ASN A 155 0.21 -7.68 7.85
CA ASN A 155 1.07 -8.22 8.91
C ASN A 155 2.20 -7.28 9.33
N ARG A 156 2.69 -6.45 8.41
CA ARG A 156 3.73 -5.42 8.64
C ARG A 156 3.19 -4.03 8.28
N LEU A 157 3.98 -3.00 8.55
CA LEU A 157 3.65 -1.65 8.08
C LEU A 157 3.82 -1.58 6.55
N PRO A 158 3.05 -0.74 5.85
CA PRO A 158 3.23 -0.53 4.41
C PRO A 158 4.53 0.22 4.13
N GLY A 159 5.15 -0.05 2.98
CA GLY A 159 6.33 0.69 2.51
C GLY A 159 5.98 2.02 1.84
N VAL A 160 4.73 2.20 1.40
CA VAL A 160 4.24 3.49 0.87
C VAL A 160 2.75 3.64 1.12
N ILE A 161 2.31 4.87 1.37
CA ILE A 161 0.89 5.20 1.46
C ILE A 161 0.46 6.08 0.28
N PHE A 162 -0.69 5.74 -0.32
CA PHE A 162 -1.36 6.58 -1.30
C PHE A 162 -2.56 7.26 -0.64
N VAL A 163 -2.61 8.60 -0.64
CA VAL A 163 -3.63 9.38 0.07
C VAL A 163 -4.41 10.27 -0.88
N VAL A 164 -5.74 10.17 -0.82
CA VAL A 164 -6.67 11.10 -1.50
C VAL A 164 -7.16 12.14 -0.50
N ASP A 165 -6.94 13.44 -0.79
CA ASP A 165 -7.24 14.60 0.07
C ASP A 165 -6.38 14.63 1.35
N THR A 166 -5.14 15.12 1.24
CA THR A 166 -4.18 15.12 2.37
C THR A 166 -4.65 15.99 3.54
N LYS A 167 -5.53 16.96 3.31
CA LYS A 167 -6.10 17.81 4.35
C LYS A 167 -7.13 17.06 5.19
N LYS A 168 -7.99 16.27 4.54
CA LYS A 168 -8.97 15.44 5.22
C LYS A 168 -8.31 14.26 5.94
N GLU A 169 -7.23 13.73 5.38
CA GLU A 169 -6.45 12.59 5.88
C GLU A 169 -5.20 13.02 6.68
N GLN A 170 -5.18 14.24 7.24
CA GLN A 170 -4.02 14.82 7.95
C GLN A 170 -3.41 13.92 9.05
N ILE A 171 -4.23 13.08 9.70
CA ILE A 171 -3.76 12.17 10.76
C ILE A 171 -2.94 11.03 10.13
N ALA A 172 -3.38 10.50 8.99
CA ALA A 172 -2.65 9.47 8.26
C ALA A 172 -1.30 10.01 7.78
N VAL A 173 -1.31 11.21 7.20
CA VAL A 173 -0.10 11.91 6.76
C VAL A 173 0.86 12.13 7.94
N ALA A 174 0.38 12.67 9.06
CA ALA A 174 1.22 12.92 10.22
C ALA A 174 1.82 11.64 10.83
N GLU A 175 1.08 10.53 10.83
CA GLU A 175 1.58 9.24 11.30
C GLU A 175 2.64 8.66 10.36
N ALA A 176 2.44 8.75 9.04
CA ALA A 176 3.39 8.28 8.05
C ALA A 176 4.70 9.09 8.07
N VAL A 177 4.61 10.42 8.14
CA VAL A 177 5.78 11.29 8.32
C VAL A 177 6.58 10.89 9.56
N LYS A 178 5.89 10.61 10.68
CA LYS A 178 6.57 10.23 11.93
C LYS A 178 7.31 8.89 11.86
N LEU A 179 6.86 8.00 10.98
CA LEU A 179 7.45 6.68 10.76
C LEU A 179 8.38 6.65 9.55
N ASN A 180 8.60 7.79 8.88
CA ASN A 180 9.34 7.89 7.62
C ASN A 180 8.81 6.96 6.53
N ILE A 181 7.49 6.78 6.45
CA ILE A 181 6.86 6.04 5.37
C ILE A 181 6.59 7.03 4.23
N PRO A 182 7.12 6.79 3.01
CA PRO A 182 6.87 7.62 1.84
C PRO A 182 5.37 7.84 1.57
N ILE A 183 5.03 9.06 1.17
CA ILE A 183 3.66 9.50 0.94
C ILE A 183 3.49 9.93 -0.51
N VAL A 184 2.63 9.21 -1.23
CA VAL A 184 2.09 9.63 -2.51
C VAL A 184 0.72 10.24 -2.25
N GLY A 185 0.52 11.51 -2.57
CA GLY A 185 -0.67 12.24 -2.15
C GLY A 185 -1.30 13.04 -3.27
N MET A 186 -2.61 12.85 -3.49
CA MET A 186 -3.38 13.77 -4.34
C MET A 186 -3.66 15.06 -3.56
N VAL A 187 -3.09 16.16 -4.03
CA VAL A 187 -3.12 17.46 -3.36
C VAL A 187 -3.90 18.49 -4.18
N ASP A 188 -5.01 18.98 -3.63
CA ASP A 188 -5.70 20.14 -4.19
C ASP A 188 -5.05 21.44 -3.66
N THR A 189 -5.40 22.55 -4.27
CA THR A 189 -5.04 23.94 -3.94
C THR A 189 -5.21 24.34 -2.47
N ASN A 190 -6.01 23.63 -1.68
CA ASN A 190 -6.26 23.90 -0.26
C ASN A 190 -5.36 23.11 0.71
N CYS A 191 -4.52 22.21 0.19
CA CYS A 191 -3.64 21.29 0.91
C CYS A 191 -2.22 21.87 1.06
N ASP A 192 -1.45 21.39 2.04
CA ASP A 192 -0.01 21.66 2.12
C ASP A 192 0.75 20.55 1.37
N PRO A 193 1.53 20.87 0.32
CA PRO A 193 2.29 19.87 -0.44
C PRO A 193 3.61 19.46 0.24
N ASP A 194 4.12 20.23 1.21
CA ASP A 194 5.45 19.99 1.79
C ASP A 194 5.63 18.66 2.56
N PRO A 195 4.64 18.13 3.31
CA PRO A 195 4.80 16.85 4.00
C PRO A 195 4.61 15.63 3.09
N ILE A 196 4.42 15.83 1.78
CA ILE A 196 4.13 14.78 0.81
C ILE A 196 5.37 14.59 -0.07
N ASP A 197 5.94 13.40 -0.09
CA ASP A 197 7.15 13.09 -0.85
C ASP A 197 6.88 13.14 -2.36
N TYR A 198 5.75 12.59 -2.79
CA TYR A 198 5.31 12.56 -4.19
C TYR A 198 3.93 13.23 -4.33
N PRO A 199 3.87 14.58 -4.37
CA PRO A 199 2.61 15.31 -4.45
C PRO A 199 2.06 15.30 -5.87
N ILE A 200 0.84 14.79 -6.07
CA ILE A 200 0.13 14.81 -7.35
C ILE A 200 -0.89 15.96 -7.31
N PRO A 201 -0.61 17.12 -7.92
CA PRO A 201 -1.52 18.26 -7.87
C PRO A 201 -2.75 18.00 -8.75
N ALA A 202 -3.90 17.75 -8.14
CA ALA A 202 -5.13 17.44 -8.87
C ALA A 202 -6.39 17.67 -8.02
N ASN A 203 -7.53 17.75 -8.71
CA ASN A 203 -8.85 17.83 -8.09
C ASN A 203 -9.18 16.57 -7.28
N ASP A 204 -9.41 16.74 -5.99
CA ASP A 204 -9.78 15.66 -5.07
C ASP A 204 -11.30 15.55 -4.80
N ASP A 205 -12.12 16.42 -5.40
CA ASP A 205 -13.59 16.41 -5.30
C ASP A 205 -14.25 15.70 -6.48
N ALA A 206 -13.60 15.67 -7.65
CA ALA A 206 -14.14 15.07 -8.85
C ALA A 206 -13.91 13.56 -8.90
N PHE A 207 -15.01 12.79 -8.95
CA PHE A 207 -14.98 11.32 -9.06
C PHE A 207 -14.07 10.83 -10.19
N LYS A 208 -14.17 11.43 -11.39
CA LYS A 208 -13.35 11.03 -12.55
C LYS A 208 -11.86 11.30 -12.35
N SER A 209 -11.51 12.41 -11.69
CA SER A 209 -10.12 12.76 -11.36
C SER A 209 -9.52 11.76 -10.38
N ILE A 210 -10.22 11.51 -9.27
CA ILE A 210 -9.82 10.51 -8.27
C ILE A 210 -9.66 9.14 -8.94
N ASN A 211 -10.61 8.75 -9.80
CA ASN A 211 -10.58 7.46 -10.47
C ASN A 211 -9.37 7.31 -11.39
N LEU A 212 -9.11 8.29 -12.25
CA LEU A 212 -7.99 8.26 -13.19
C LEU A 212 -6.65 8.12 -12.47
N ILE A 213 -6.44 8.93 -11.41
CA ILE A 213 -5.18 8.93 -10.66
C ILE A 213 -5.04 7.64 -9.84
N THR A 214 -6.10 7.23 -9.13
CA THR A 214 -6.06 6.00 -8.31
C THR A 214 -5.83 4.77 -9.18
N HIS A 215 -6.45 4.71 -10.37
CA HIS A 215 -6.26 3.64 -11.34
C HIS A 215 -4.81 3.59 -11.84
N ALA A 216 -4.22 4.75 -12.18
CA ALA A 216 -2.83 4.81 -12.59
C ALA A 216 -1.88 4.30 -11.49
N ILE A 217 -2.11 4.68 -10.23
CA ILE A 217 -1.31 4.18 -9.10
C ILE A 217 -1.54 2.67 -8.87
N ALA A 218 -2.76 2.16 -9.01
CA ALA A 218 -3.02 0.73 -8.91
C ALA A 218 -2.35 -0.07 -10.05
N ASP A 219 -2.28 0.48 -11.26
CA ASP A 219 -1.51 -0.10 -12.36
C ASP A 219 0.00 -0.13 -12.05
N ALA A 220 0.53 0.90 -11.40
CA ALA A 220 1.91 0.93 -10.92
C ALA A 220 2.19 -0.21 -9.93
N VAL A 221 1.28 -0.47 -8.99
CA VAL A 221 1.40 -1.59 -8.04
C VAL A 221 1.43 -2.93 -8.76
N MET A 222 0.57 -3.15 -9.74
CA MET A 222 0.55 -4.41 -10.50
C MET A 222 1.81 -4.59 -11.35
N GLU A 223 2.33 -3.51 -11.93
CA GLU A 223 3.59 -3.53 -12.68
C GLU A 223 4.77 -3.85 -11.76
N GLY A 224 4.87 -3.20 -10.60
CA GLY A 224 5.89 -3.49 -9.59
C GLY A 224 5.87 -4.95 -9.15
N ARG A 225 4.69 -5.52 -8.87
CA ARG A 225 4.54 -6.94 -8.52
C ARG A 225 4.94 -7.87 -9.67
N SER A 226 4.56 -7.53 -10.89
CA SER A 226 4.93 -8.31 -12.07
C SER A 226 6.44 -8.29 -12.31
N ALA A 227 7.10 -7.16 -12.04
CA ALA A 227 8.54 -7.02 -12.12
C ALA A 227 9.26 -7.82 -11.02
N GLN A 228 8.75 -7.78 -9.79
CA GLN A 228 9.26 -8.57 -8.67
C GLN A 228 9.29 -10.06 -9.01
N VAL A 229 8.16 -10.63 -9.46
CA VAL A 229 8.09 -12.05 -9.83
C VAL A 229 9.04 -12.40 -10.98
N ARG A 230 9.26 -11.47 -11.93
CA ARG A 230 10.19 -11.71 -13.05
C ARG A 230 11.65 -11.72 -12.65
N GLU A 231 12.02 -11.09 -11.54
CA GLU A 231 13.39 -11.12 -11.01
C GLU A 231 13.60 -12.31 -10.05
N GLU A 232 12.57 -12.68 -9.29
CA GLU A 232 12.62 -13.85 -8.40
C GLU A 232 12.67 -15.19 -9.18
N VAL A 233 12.01 -15.30 -10.35
CA VAL A 233 11.98 -16.55 -11.12
C VAL A 233 13.35 -16.97 -11.68
N PRO A 234 14.16 -16.09 -12.30
CA PRO A 234 15.53 -16.40 -12.69
C PRO A 234 16.45 -16.73 -11.52
N GLU A 235 16.38 -15.98 -10.41
CA GLU A 235 17.18 -16.28 -9.20
C GLU A 235 16.84 -17.65 -8.63
N MET A 236 15.55 -18.01 -8.56
CA MET A 236 15.16 -19.36 -8.11
C MET A 236 15.65 -20.47 -9.05
N ILE A 237 15.68 -20.23 -10.37
CA ILE A 237 16.20 -21.19 -11.34
C ILE A 237 17.73 -21.31 -11.25
N GLU A 238 18.44 -20.20 -10.99
CA GLU A 238 19.89 -20.21 -10.78
C GLU A 238 20.26 -20.86 -9.45
N GLU A 239 19.54 -20.59 -8.36
CA GLU A 239 19.73 -21.26 -7.06
C GLU A 239 19.40 -22.76 -7.15
N GLU A 240 18.36 -23.16 -7.88
CA GLU A 240 18.00 -24.57 -8.08
C GLU A 240 19.00 -25.28 -9.01
N ALA A 241 19.62 -24.56 -9.96
CA ALA A 241 20.71 -25.07 -10.79
C ALA A 241 22.04 -25.19 -10.02
N GLU A 242 22.41 -24.20 -9.19
CA GLU A 242 23.59 -24.30 -8.31
C GLU A 242 23.41 -25.39 -7.25
N ALA A 243 22.20 -25.56 -6.70
CA ALA A 243 21.88 -26.65 -5.78
C ALA A 243 21.93 -28.02 -6.49
N ALA A 244 21.51 -28.10 -7.75
CA ALA A 244 21.63 -29.33 -8.54
C ALA A 244 23.09 -29.65 -8.90
N GLU A 245 23.89 -28.65 -9.30
CA GLU A 245 25.31 -28.82 -9.61
C GLU A 245 26.11 -29.21 -8.37
N THR A 246 25.87 -28.59 -7.21
CA THR A 246 26.51 -28.97 -5.95
C THR A 246 26.10 -30.36 -5.47
N TYR A 247 24.85 -30.78 -5.68
CA TYR A 247 24.41 -32.15 -5.38
C TYR A 247 25.08 -33.16 -6.33
N GLU A 248 25.22 -32.82 -7.61
CA GLU A 248 25.92 -33.67 -8.59
C GLU A 248 27.42 -33.75 -8.31
N GLU A 249 28.07 -32.66 -7.89
CA GLU A 249 29.48 -32.64 -7.48
C GLU A 249 29.73 -33.49 -6.22
N VAL A 250 28.81 -33.47 -5.25
CA VAL A 250 28.88 -34.31 -4.04
C VAL A 250 28.64 -35.79 -4.36
N VAL A 251 27.77 -36.11 -5.33
CA VAL A 251 27.47 -37.50 -5.73
C VAL A 251 28.60 -38.11 -6.58
N VAL A 252 29.38 -37.31 -7.31
CA VAL A 252 30.51 -37.79 -8.15
C VAL A 252 31.77 -38.08 -7.33
N LEU A 253 31.89 -37.53 -6.11
CA LEU A 253 33.00 -37.77 -5.20
C LEU A 253 32.72 -38.98 -4.28
N GLU A 254 32.73 -40.20 -4.84
CA GLU A 254 32.58 -41.47 -4.08
C GLU A 254 33.86 -41.94 -3.36
N ASP A 255 34.95 -41.16 -3.35
CA ASP A 255 36.16 -41.49 -2.59
C ASP A 255 36.09 -40.94 -1.15
N GLU A 256 36.02 -41.84 -0.17
CA GLU A 256 35.86 -41.56 1.28
C GLU A 256 36.85 -40.51 1.83
N GLU A 257 38.04 -40.36 1.24
CA GLU A 257 39.07 -39.40 1.70
C GLU A 257 38.75 -37.92 1.40
N GLN A 258 37.91 -37.62 0.39
CA GLN A 258 37.63 -36.23 -0.01
C GLN A 258 36.40 -35.63 0.70
N VAL A 259 35.44 -36.48 1.07
CA VAL A 259 34.27 -36.10 1.89
C VAL A 259 34.71 -35.65 3.29
N GLU A 260 35.72 -36.31 3.85
CA GLU A 260 36.25 -36.01 5.19
C GLU A 260 36.95 -34.64 5.21
N ALA A 261 37.67 -34.27 4.14
CA ALA A 261 38.36 -32.98 4.01
C ALA A 261 37.40 -31.77 3.87
N ILE A 262 36.20 -31.98 3.32
CA ILE A 262 35.16 -30.95 3.24
C ILE A 262 34.38 -30.88 4.56
N SER A 263 34.16 -32.01 5.24
CA SER A 263 33.55 -32.04 6.58
C SER A 263 34.38 -31.28 7.63
N GLU A 264 35.71 -31.35 7.54
CA GLU A 264 36.61 -30.58 8.41
C GLU A 264 36.59 -29.07 8.09
N LYS A 265 36.45 -28.69 6.81
CA LYS A 265 36.29 -27.28 6.41
C LYS A 265 34.94 -26.71 6.86
N LEU A 266 33.87 -27.50 6.81
CA LEU A 266 32.54 -27.13 7.32
C LEU A 266 32.55 -26.98 8.85
N LYS A 267 33.26 -27.86 9.58
CA LYS A 267 33.47 -27.73 11.04
C LYS A 267 34.29 -26.49 11.42
N GLN A 268 35.31 -26.11 10.63
CA GLN A 268 36.05 -24.86 10.85
C GLN A 268 35.23 -23.60 10.52
N ALA A 269 34.22 -23.71 9.65
CA ALA A 269 33.30 -22.62 9.32
C ALA A 269 32.15 -22.44 10.33
N GLY A 270 32.05 -23.28 11.37
CA GLY A 270 31.16 -23.07 12.51
C GLY A 270 29.66 -23.28 12.27
N LEU A 271 29.30 -24.02 11.22
CA LEU A 271 27.91 -24.43 10.95
C LEU A 271 27.78 -25.92 11.32
N GLU A 272 27.47 -26.19 12.60
CA GLU A 272 26.93 -27.50 12.99
C GLU A 272 25.43 -27.54 12.66
N GLU A 273 25.03 -28.54 11.87
CA GLU A 273 23.65 -29.01 11.87
C GLU A 273 23.35 -29.63 13.23
N SER A 274 22.42 -29.03 13.97
CA SER A 274 21.74 -29.69 15.07
C SER A 274 20.75 -30.70 14.48
N GLU A 275 21.04 -31.99 14.58
CA GLU A 275 20.12 -33.07 14.23
C GLU A 275 18.78 -32.93 14.99
N PRO A 276 17.63 -33.19 14.36
CA PRO A 276 16.33 -33.22 15.03
C PRO A 276 16.06 -34.59 15.69
N GLU A 277 15.82 -34.59 17.01
CA GLU A 277 15.00 -35.61 17.72
C GLU A 277 13.52 -35.21 17.73
#